data_AF-A0A258XDY4-F1
#
_entry.id   AF-A0A258XDY4-F1
#
_cell.length_a   1.000
_cell.length_b   1.000
_cell.length_c   1.000
_cell.angle_alpha   90.00
_cell.angle_beta   90.00
_cell.angle_gamma   90.00
#
_symmetry.space_group_name_H-M   'P 1'
#
loop_
_entity.id
_entity.type
_entity.pdbx_description
1 polymer ?
#
loop_
_entity_poly.entity_id
_entity_poly.type
_entity_poly.pdbx_seq_one_letter_code
_entity_poly.pdbx_strand_id
1 'polypeptide(L)'
;MKIPSNLPSDRSFGFFFAGLLFLVFSWNALLHDHFFWRVLGVSVLFFLSSCFFTKILRPLNIGWYLLGKLVHKITNPLIMGFIFFCIITPIAILRRFTKSEAFPKHFDASATSYWIKRLPPGPNAQHLKDQY
;
A
#
# COMPACT_ATOMS: atom_id res chain seq x y z
N MET A 1 23.76 15.96 -2.50
CA MET A 1 22.65 14.99 -2.60
C MET A 1 21.79 15.13 -1.34
N LYS A 2 20.54 15.63 -1.43
CA LYS A 2 19.65 15.77 -0.25
C LYS A 2 19.23 14.38 0.21
N ILE A 3 19.67 13.96 1.39
CA ILE A 3 19.34 12.65 1.96
C ILE A 3 17.93 12.74 2.55
N PRO A 4 16.97 11.89 2.16
CA PRO A 4 15.61 11.93 2.69
C PRO A 4 15.61 11.67 4.21
N SER A 5 14.79 12.42 4.95
CA SER A 5 14.73 12.40 6.42
C SER A 5 14.11 11.13 7.01
N ASN A 6 13.35 10.37 6.22
CA ASN A 6 12.68 9.12 6.61
C ASN A 6 13.23 7.93 5.80
N LEU A 7 14.51 7.60 6.00
CA LEU A 7 15.08 6.36 5.48
C LEU A 7 14.92 5.24 6.50
N PRO A 8 14.58 4.01 6.06
CA PRO A 8 14.63 2.86 6.94
C PRO A 8 16.06 2.67 7.46
N SER A 9 16.18 2.22 8.72
CA SER A 9 17.48 2.00 9.37
C SER A 9 18.37 1.06 8.53
N ASP A 10 19.61 1.49 8.26
CA ASP A 10 20.58 0.71 7.47
C ASP A 10 20.80 -0.71 8.02
N ARG A 11 20.65 -0.89 9.35
CA ARG A 11 20.73 -2.20 10.02
C ARG A 11 19.52 -3.08 9.73
N SER A 12 18.31 -2.52 9.74
CA SER A 12 17.09 -3.26 9.41
C SER A 12 17.11 -3.75 7.96
N PHE A 13 17.64 -2.93 7.05
CA PHE A 13 17.87 -3.32 5.66
C PHE A 13 18.82 -4.52 5.56
N GLY A 14 19.96 -4.48 6.25
CA GLY A 14 20.93 -5.57 6.24
C GLY A 14 20.38 -6.88 6.83
N PHE A 15 19.61 -6.84 7.93
CA PHE A 15 18.97 -8.03 8.49
C PHE A 15 17.90 -8.63 7.56
N PHE A 16 17.11 -7.80 6.89
CA PHE A 16 16.11 -8.27 5.93
C PHE A 16 16.78 -9.05 4.78
N PHE A 17 17.84 -8.50 4.19
CA PHE A 17 18.57 -9.17 3.11
C PHE A 17 19.31 -10.42 3.58
N ALA A 18 19.90 -10.41 4.78
CA ALA A 18 20.52 -11.59 5.35
C ALA A 18 19.49 -12.73 5.56
N GLY A 19 18.31 -12.42 6.09
CA GLY A 19 17.22 -13.40 6.25
C GLY A 19 16.69 -13.92 4.91
N LEU A 20 16.51 -13.03 3.93
CA LEU A 20 16.08 -13.39 2.57
C LEU A 20 17.07 -14.34 1.90
N LEU A 21 18.37 -14.02 1.93
CA LEU A 21 19.42 -14.86 1.36
C LEU A 21 19.54 -16.20 2.09
N PHE A 22 19.35 -16.21 3.41
CA PHE A 22 19.33 -17.45 4.20
C PHE A 22 18.14 -18.36 3.85
N LEU A 23 16.96 -17.79 3.57
CA LEU A 23 15.80 -18.55 3.08
C LEU A 23 16.07 -19.15 1.70
N VAL A 24 16.62 -18.36 0.77
CA VAL A 24 17.00 -18.84 -0.57
C VAL A 24 18.06 -19.92 -0.49
N PHE A 25 19.03 -19.77 0.42
CA PHE A 25 20.02 -20.79 0.74
C PHE A 25 19.35 -22.08 1.24
N SER A 26 18.47 -21.98 2.24
CA SER A 26 17.77 -23.13 2.82
C SER A 26 16.96 -23.87 1.75
N TRP A 27 16.30 -23.13 0.85
CA TRP A 27 15.55 -23.71 -0.27
C TRP A 27 16.46 -24.42 -1.29
N ASN A 28 17.60 -23.82 -1.67
CA ASN A 28 18.56 -24.44 -2.59
C ASN A 28 19.27 -25.65 -1.97
N ALA A 29 19.55 -25.62 -0.67
CA ALA A 29 20.16 -26.73 0.05
C ALA A 29 19.28 -27.99 0.01
N LEU A 30 17.95 -27.83 0.06
CA LEU A 30 17.00 -28.93 -0.09
C LEU A 30 17.02 -29.55 -1.50
N LEU A 31 17.41 -28.78 -2.52
CA LEU A 31 17.48 -29.21 -3.92
C LEU A 31 18.85 -29.81 -4.32
N HIS A 32 19.80 -29.94 -3.39
CA HIS A 32 21.14 -30.54 -3.60
C HIS A 32 21.96 -29.94 -4.76
N ASP A 33 21.73 -28.68 -5.11
CA ASP A 33 22.44 -28.04 -6.21
C ASP A 33 23.79 -27.46 -5.72
N HIS A 34 24.89 -27.73 -6.44
CA HIS A 34 26.26 -27.31 -6.09
C HIS A 34 26.44 -25.79 -6.01
N PHE A 35 25.45 -25.02 -6.45
CA PHE A 35 25.40 -23.57 -6.31
C PHE A 35 25.25 -23.09 -4.85
N PHE A 36 24.94 -23.99 -3.91
CA PHE A 36 24.65 -23.65 -2.50
C PHE A 36 25.81 -22.96 -1.75
N TRP A 37 27.07 -23.35 -2.01
CA TRP A 37 28.24 -22.76 -1.33
C TRP A 37 28.45 -21.29 -1.68
N ARG A 38 28.12 -20.87 -2.91
CA ARG A 38 28.25 -19.48 -3.35
C ARG A 38 27.20 -18.59 -2.68
N VAL A 39 25.97 -19.10 -2.54
CA VAL A 39 24.87 -18.40 -1.87
C VAL A 39 25.17 -18.23 -0.38
N LEU A 40 25.72 -19.26 0.28
CA LEU A 40 26.17 -19.17 1.67
C LEU A 40 27.24 -18.08 1.86
N GLY A 41 28.27 -18.07 1.00
CA GLY A 41 29.35 -17.09 1.06
C GLY A 41 28.84 -15.66 0.93
N VAL A 42 27.93 -15.40 0.00
CA VAL A 42 27.30 -14.09 -0.19
C VAL A 42 26.42 -13.71 1.01
N SER A 43 25.65 -14.66 1.56
CA SER A 43 24.81 -14.42 2.74
C SER A 43 25.63 -14.08 3.99
N VAL A 44 26.74 -14.78 4.23
CA VAL A 44 27.66 -14.54 5.35
C VAL A 44 28.39 -13.20 5.16
N LEU A 45 28.84 -12.89 3.94
CA LEU A 45 29.41 -11.58 3.60
C LEU A 45 28.42 -10.45 3.85
N PHE A 46 27.16 -10.60 3.47
CA PHE A 46 26.11 -9.62 3.71
C PHE A 46 25.80 -9.46 5.20
N PHE A 47 25.74 -10.56 5.94
CA PHE A 47 25.51 -10.57 7.38
C PHE A 47 26.66 -9.87 8.14
N LEU A 48 27.91 -10.20 7.81
CA LEU A 48 29.11 -9.56 8.38
C LEU A 48 29.20 -8.09 7.97
N SER A 49 28.91 -7.75 6.72
CA SER A 49 28.90 -6.35 6.24
C SER A 49 27.80 -5.54 6.92
N SER A 50 26.65 -6.14 7.19
CA SER A 50 25.56 -5.53 7.97
C SER A 50 25.97 -5.24 9.42
N CYS A 51 26.77 -6.12 10.02
CA CYS A 51 27.23 -5.99 11.41
C CYS A 51 28.37 -4.97 11.56
N PHE A 52 29.34 -4.97 10.63
CA PHE A 52 30.59 -4.21 10.79
C PHE A 52 30.72 -2.96 9.89
N PHE A 53 30.04 -2.90 8.74
CA PHE A 53 30.23 -1.84 7.72
C PHE A 53 28.91 -1.18 7.27
N THR A 54 28.15 -0.63 8.22
CA THR A 54 26.89 0.10 7.96
C THR A 54 27.06 1.28 6.98
N LYS A 55 28.25 1.90 6.92
CA LYS A 55 28.52 3.05 6.03
C LYS A 55 28.47 2.72 4.53
N ILE A 56 28.82 1.49 4.15
CA ILE A 56 28.78 1.03 2.74
C ILE A 56 27.35 0.60 2.33
N LEU A 57 26.53 0.16 3.30
CA LEU A 57 25.14 -0.20 3.05
C LEU A 57 24.24 1.02 2.82
N ARG A 58 24.63 2.20 3.30
CA ARG A 58 23.85 3.44 3.17
C ARG A 58 23.50 3.83 1.72
N PRO A 59 24.44 3.90 0.75
CA PRO A 59 24.09 4.19 -0.65
C PRO A 59 23.19 3.10 -1.27
N LEU A 60 23.38 1.84 -0.88
CA LEU A 60 22.57 0.73 -1.37
C LEU A 60 21.14 0.79 -0.82
N ASN A 61 20.98 1.11 0.47
CA ASN A 61 19.67 1.30 1.11
C ASN A 61 18.91 2.47 0.46
N ILE A 62 19.61 3.57 0.13
CA ILE A 62 19.01 4.68 -0.62
C ILE A 62 18.55 4.22 -2.02
N GLY A 63 19.38 3.45 -2.74
CA GLY A 63 19.02 2.90 -4.04
C GLY A 63 17.79 2.00 -3.98
N TRP A 64 17.76 1.09 -3.00
CA TRP A 64 16.62 0.21 -2.75
C TRP A 64 15.35 0.98 -2.40
N TYR A 65 15.46 1.99 -1.54
CA TYR A 65 14.34 2.86 -1.19
C TYR A 65 13.78 3.59 -2.41
N LEU A 66 14.65 4.12 -3.27
CA LEU A 66 14.23 4.81 -4.51
C LEU A 66 13.54 3.85 -5.49
N LEU A 67 14.06 2.62 -5.62
CA LEU A 67 13.40 1.57 -6.41
C LEU A 67 12.02 1.23 -5.84
N GLY A 68 11.92 1.00 -4.53
CA GLY A 68 10.65 0.74 -3.85
C GLY A 68 9.65 1.87 -4.07
N LYS A 69 10.09 3.13 -4.00
CA LYS A 69 9.26 4.30 -4.31
C LYS A 69 8.79 4.32 -5.76
N LEU A 70 9.65 3.99 -6.71
CA LEU A 70 9.30 3.95 -8.13
C LEU A 70 8.29 2.84 -8.42
N VAL A 71 8.51 1.65 -7.88
CA VAL A 71 7.58 0.54 -7.95
C VAL A 71 6.25 0.95 -7.34
N HIS A 72 6.24 1.53 -6.14
CA HIS A 72 5.03 2.00 -5.47
C HIS A 72 4.26 3.04 -6.29
N LYS A 73 4.97 3.96 -6.96
CA LYS A 73 4.36 4.96 -7.85
C LYS A 73 3.58 4.30 -9.01
N ILE A 74 4.00 3.13 -9.46
CA ILE A 74 3.34 2.39 -10.55
C ILE A 74 2.26 1.46 -9.99
N THR A 75 2.57 0.72 -8.92
CA THR A 75 1.64 -0.26 -8.34
C THR A 75 0.45 0.41 -7.67
N ASN A 76 0.61 1.58 -7.04
CA ASN A 76 -0.50 2.25 -6.36
C ASN A 76 -1.62 2.66 -7.35
N PRO A 77 -1.35 3.40 -8.45
CA PRO A 77 -2.36 3.66 -9.48
C PRO A 77 -2.89 2.38 -10.13
N LEU A 78 -2.05 1.35 -10.30
CA LEU A 78 -2.47 0.09 -10.92
C LEU A 78 -3.47 -0.67 -10.04
N ILE A 79 -3.20 -0.77 -8.73
CA ILE A 79 -4.12 -1.35 -7.74
C ILE A 79 -5.40 -0.53 -7.66
N MET A 80 -5.28 0.80 -7.58
CA MET A 80 -6.46 1.68 -7.53
C MET A 80 -7.32 1.58 -8.80
N GLY A 81 -6.69 1.52 -9.98
CA GLY A 81 -7.36 1.29 -11.25
C GLY A 81 -8.04 -0.07 -11.29
N PHE A 82 -7.36 -1.12 -10.84
CA PHE A 82 -7.92 -2.46 -10.76
C PHE A 82 -9.15 -2.50 -9.84
N ILE A 83 -9.07 -1.94 -8.63
CA ILE A 83 -10.22 -1.84 -7.72
C ILE A 83 -11.36 -1.06 -8.38
N PHE A 84 -11.06 0.06 -9.03
CA PHE A 84 -12.08 0.87 -9.69
C PHE A 84 -12.80 0.11 -10.80
N PHE A 85 -12.08 -0.57 -11.69
CA PHE A 85 -12.69 -1.27 -12.83
C PHE A 85 -13.26 -2.63 -12.48
N CYS A 86 -12.66 -3.38 -11.56
CA CYS A 86 -13.09 -4.74 -11.22
C CYS A 86 -14.08 -4.80 -10.06
N ILE A 87 -14.11 -3.81 -9.17
CA ILE A 87 -14.99 -3.78 -8.00
C ILE A 87 -16.02 -2.64 -8.13
N ILE A 88 -15.55 -1.40 -8.22
CA ILE A 88 -16.45 -0.23 -8.15
C ILE A 88 -17.34 -0.14 -9.39
N THR A 89 -16.77 -0.31 -10.58
CA THR A 89 -17.47 -0.20 -11.87
C THR A 89 -18.59 -1.23 -12.02
N PRO A 90 -18.39 -2.54 -11.78
CA PRO A 90 -19.49 -3.51 -11.88
C PRO A 90 -20.57 -3.27 -10.83
N ILE A 91 -20.22 -2.83 -9.61
CA ILE A 91 -21.21 -2.43 -8.60
C ILE A 91 -22.03 -1.23 -9.11
N ALA A 92 -21.39 -0.24 -9.72
CA ALA A 92 -22.07 0.93 -10.28
C ALA A 92 -22.98 0.57 -11.47
N ILE A 93 -22.53 -0.35 -12.33
CA ILE A 93 -23.33 -0.88 -13.45
C ILE A 93 -24.54 -1.64 -12.91
N LEU A 94 -24.35 -2.53 -11.93
CA LEU A 94 -25.44 -3.27 -11.31
C LEU A 94 -26.45 -2.32 -10.66
N ARG A 95 -25.99 -1.29 -9.95
CA ARG A 95 -26.84 -0.22 -9.39
C ARG A 95 -27.47 0.67 -10.46
N ARG A 96 -26.96 0.70 -11.70
CA ARG A 96 -27.61 1.41 -12.79
C ARG A 96 -28.80 0.62 -13.35
N PHE A 97 -28.69 -0.72 -13.36
CA PHE A 97 -29.78 -1.60 -13.77
C PHE A 97 -30.83 -1.78 -12.67
N THR A 98 -30.41 -1.89 -11.41
CA THR A 98 -31.32 -1.86 -10.27
C THR A 98 -31.74 -0.41 -10.05
N LYS A 99 -33.02 -0.05 -10.22
CA LYS A 99 -33.59 1.32 -10.07
C LYS A 99 -33.46 1.94 -8.65
N SER A 100 -32.41 1.61 -7.90
CA SER A 100 -32.07 2.26 -6.65
C SER A 100 -31.49 3.64 -6.95
N GLU A 101 -32.38 4.62 -7.11
CA GLU A 101 -32.00 6.01 -7.31
C GLU A 101 -31.67 6.64 -5.95
N ALA A 102 -30.37 6.91 -5.72
CA ALA A 102 -29.93 7.59 -4.50
C ALA A 102 -30.27 9.10 -4.50
N PHE A 103 -30.42 9.70 -5.69
CA PHE A 103 -30.74 11.11 -5.86
C PHE A 103 -31.56 11.32 -7.13
N PRO A 104 -32.45 12.35 -7.16
CA PRO A 104 -33.14 12.75 -8.38
C PRO A 104 -32.12 13.15 -9.44
N LYS A 105 -32.08 12.44 -10.57
CA LYS A 105 -31.13 12.70 -11.66
C LYS A 105 -31.54 13.85 -12.58
N HIS A 106 -32.78 14.31 -12.46
CA HIS A 106 -33.35 15.34 -13.31
C HIS A 106 -33.72 16.55 -12.48
N PHE A 107 -33.39 17.72 -13.02
CA PHE A 107 -33.88 18.99 -12.51
C PHE A 107 -35.36 19.12 -12.88
N ASP A 108 -36.22 19.00 -11.88
CA ASP A 108 -37.64 19.32 -11.93
C ASP A 108 -37.85 20.82 -11.66
N ALA A 109 -38.16 21.57 -12.72
CA ALA A 109 -38.45 23.00 -12.62
C ALA A 109 -39.82 23.30 -11.96
N SER A 110 -40.67 22.28 -11.82
CA SER A 110 -41.98 22.40 -11.18
C SER A 110 -41.96 22.02 -9.69
N ALA A 111 -40.84 21.46 -9.20
CA ALA A 111 -40.69 21.09 -7.80
C ALA A 111 -40.64 22.32 -6.90
N THR A 112 -41.57 22.40 -5.95
CA THR A 112 -41.64 23.49 -4.95
C THR A 112 -40.42 23.48 -4.01
N SER A 113 -39.84 22.30 -3.75
CA SER A 113 -38.61 22.13 -2.98
C SER A 113 -38.03 20.73 -3.19
N TYR A 114 -36.71 20.63 -3.35
CA TYR A 114 -35.98 19.35 -3.36
C TYR A 114 -35.72 18.81 -1.95
N TRP A 115 -36.18 19.51 -0.91
CA TRP A 115 -35.95 19.12 0.47
C TRP A 115 -36.69 17.82 0.81
N ILE A 116 -35.93 16.76 1.06
CA ILE A 116 -36.49 15.48 1.52
C ILE A 116 -36.95 15.65 2.97
N LYS A 117 -38.26 15.66 3.19
CA LYS A 117 -38.85 15.66 4.54
C LYS A 117 -38.51 14.33 5.22
N ARG A 118 -37.73 14.39 6.29
CA ARG A 118 -37.38 13.21 7.10
C ARG A 118 -38.45 12.99 8.17
N LEU A 119 -39.10 11.82 8.14
CA LEU A 119 -39.94 11.32 9.23
C LEU A 119 -39.36 10.00 9.76
N PRO A 120 -39.10 9.87 11.08
CA PRO A 120 -39.28 10.89 12.11
C PRO A 120 -38.30 12.07 11.93
N PRO A 121 -38.65 13.28 12.41
CA PRO A 121 -37.72 14.40 12.42
C PRO A 121 -36.44 14.00 13.16
N GLY A 122 -35.30 14.48 12.67
CA GLY A 122 -34.01 14.22 13.30
C GLY A 122 -33.96 14.68 14.77
N PRO A 123 -32.93 14.30 15.53
CA PRO A 123 -32.79 14.67 16.94
C PRO A 123 -33.00 16.17 17.14
N ASN A 124 -33.65 16.53 18.24
CA ASN A 124 -34.01 17.91 18.53
C ASN A 124 -32.76 18.81 18.46
N ALA A 125 -32.84 19.96 17.78
CA ALA A 125 -31.70 20.83 17.49
C ALA A 125 -30.94 21.32 18.75
N GLN A 126 -31.55 21.14 19.92
CA GLN A 126 -30.98 21.42 21.24
C GLN A 126 -29.79 20.49 21.59
N HIS A 127 -29.69 19.30 20.98
CA HIS A 127 -28.58 18.36 21.18
C HIS A 127 -27.25 18.79 20.53
N LEU A 128 -27.22 19.90 19.77
CA LEU A 128 -25.98 20.46 19.23
C LEU A 128 -25.08 21.04 20.34
N LYS A 129 -25.65 21.32 21.51
CA LYS A 129 -24.92 21.87 22.66
C LYS A 129 -24.01 20.85 23.35
N ASP A 130 -24.22 19.55 23.13
CA ASP A 130 -23.53 18.45 23.84
C ASP A 130 -22.56 17.68 22.92
N GLN A 131 -21.93 18.35 21.96
CA GLN A 131 -21.08 17.70 20.93
C GLN A 131 -19.62 17.45 21.34
N TYR A 132 -19.20 17.81 22.55
CA TYR A 132 -17.83 17.69 23.04
C TYR A 132 -17.77 17.00 24.41
#